data_AF-A0A0D1Z833-F1
#
_entry.id   AF-A0A0D1Z833-F1
#
_cell.length_a   1.000
_cell.length_b   1.000
_cell.length_c   1.000
_cell.angle_alpha   90.00
_cell.angle_beta   90.00
_cell.angle_gamma   90.00
#
_symmetry.space_group_name_H-M   'P 1'
#
loop_
_entity.id
_entity.type
_entity.pdbx_description
1 polymer ?
#
loop_
_entity_poly.entity_id
_entity_poly.type
_entity_poly.pdbx_seq_one_letter_code
_entity_poly.pdbx_strand_id
1 'polypeptide(L)'
;MEYNQNIHDSHRPVYCWGHKRIPKQKGIVTYQLSPNRQRPMANAYYNAVFNTFRRSKNQFLYVVPPLVIAYLSMDWAERRNAYLNSKPGRMGIKADGG
;
A
#
# COMPACT_ATOMS: atom_id res chain seq x y z
N MET A 1 -33.04 6.55 19.45
CA MET A 1 -33.02 5.10 19.25
C MET A 1 -31.84 4.56 20.03
N GLU A 2 -32.06 4.23 21.30
CA GLU A 2 -31.04 3.60 22.13
C GLU A 2 -30.97 2.14 21.68
N TYR A 3 -29.85 1.72 21.08
CA TYR A 3 -29.71 0.32 20.71
C TYR A 3 -29.56 -0.49 22.00
N ASN A 4 -30.54 -1.35 22.27
CA ASN A 4 -30.51 -2.30 23.37
C ASN A 4 -29.22 -3.12 23.25
N GLN A 5 -28.37 -2.99 24.26
CA GLN A 5 -26.94 -3.33 24.25
C GLN A 5 -26.67 -4.80 24.58
N ASN A 6 -27.66 -5.68 24.41
CA ASN A 6 -27.56 -7.11 24.72
C ASN A 6 -26.95 -7.91 23.55
N ILE A 7 -25.79 -7.49 23.04
CA ILE A 7 -25.05 -8.24 22.02
C ILE A 7 -24.00 -9.08 22.75
N HIS A 8 -24.11 -10.41 22.63
CA HIS A 8 -23.18 -11.36 23.26
C HIS A 8 -21.72 -11.03 22.88
N ASP A 9 -20.84 -11.08 23.88
CA ASP A 9 -19.42 -10.76 23.73
C ASP A 9 -18.69 -11.91 23.03
N SER A 10 -18.76 -11.93 21.70
CA SER A 10 -17.88 -12.74 20.88
C SER A 10 -17.27 -11.87 19.78
N HIS A 11 -16.13 -11.23 20.10
CA HIS A 11 -15.17 -10.70 19.14
C HIS A 11 -15.78 -9.98 17.91
N ARG A 12 -16.36 -8.78 18.08
CA ARG A 12 -16.77 -7.95 16.93
C ARG A 12 -16.15 -6.56 17.01
N PRO A 13 -15.33 -6.14 16.02
CA PRO A 13 -14.74 -4.80 15.96
C PRO A 13 -15.71 -3.73 15.44
N VAL A 14 -16.96 -4.09 15.13
CA VAL A 14 -17.94 -3.17 14.54
C VAL A 14 -18.80 -2.58 15.64
N TYR A 15 -18.45 -1.38 16.08
CA TYR A 15 -19.29 -0.59 16.94
C TYR A 15 -20.43 0.04 16.12
N CYS A 16 -21.68 -0.27 16.46
CA CYS A 16 -22.84 0.37 15.86
C CYS A 16 -22.96 1.85 16.32
N TRP A 17 -23.82 2.63 15.64
CA TRP A 17 -24.11 4.00 16.02
C TRP A 17 -24.52 4.10 17.49
N GLY A 18 -23.86 4.95 18.28
CA GLY A 18 -24.17 5.14 19.70
C GLY A 18 -23.63 4.07 20.65
N HIS A 19 -22.66 3.23 20.23
CA HIS A 19 -22.07 2.23 21.11
C HIS A 19 -21.23 2.86 22.25
N LYS A 20 -21.55 2.50 23.50
CA LYS A 20 -20.92 3.01 24.73
C LYS A 20 -19.51 2.47 25.04
N ARG A 21 -18.92 1.59 24.22
CA ARG A 21 -17.54 1.07 24.39
C ARG A 21 -16.47 2.01 23.81
N ILE A 22 -16.88 3.02 23.05
CA ILE A 22 -15.99 4.07 22.50
C ILE A 22 -15.57 5.00 23.66
N PRO A 23 -14.31 5.48 23.71
CA PRO A 23 -13.89 6.46 24.72
C PRO A 23 -14.77 7.71 24.68
N LYS A 24 -15.16 8.21 25.86
CA LYS A 24 -15.99 9.41 25.99
C LYS A 24 -15.23 10.62 25.43
N GLN A 25 -15.77 11.24 24.38
CA GLN A 25 -15.22 12.46 23.78
C GLN A 25 -15.96 13.68 24.34
N LYS A 26 -15.24 14.68 24.85
CA LYS A 26 -15.79 15.95 25.35
C LYS A 26 -14.95 17.10 24.81
N GLY A 27 -15.59 18.18 24.36
CA GLY A 27 -14.92 19.41 23.93
C GLY A 27 -14.46 19.48 22.47
N ILE A 28 -14.80 18.49 21.64
CA ILE A 28 -14.53 18.52 20.20
C ILE A 28 -15.77 19.04 19.47
N VAL A 29 -15.63 20.12 18.70
CA VAL A 29 -16.70 20.69 17.88
C VAL A 29 -16.31 20.59 16.41
N THR A 30 -17.15 19.94 15.60
CA THR A 30 -16.92 19.74 14.16
C THR A 30 -17.87 20.62 13.34
N TYR A 31 -17.31 21.39 12.41
CA TYR A 31 -18.07 22.22 11.48
C TYR A 31 -18.02 21.63 10.07
N GLN A 32 -19.15 21.66 9.37
CA GLN A 32 -19.26 21.17 7.99
C GLN A 32 -20.17 22.08 7.17
N LEU A 33 -19.87 22.24 5.88
CA LEU A 33 -20.73 22.92 4.92
C LEU A 33 -21.47 21.89 4.07
N SER A 34 -22.75 22.15 3.76
CA SER A 34 -23.54 21.28 2.86
C SER A 34 -22.81 21.06 1.52
N PRO A 35 -22.72 19.81 1.01
CA PRO A 35 -22.05 19.50 -0.26
C PRO A 35 -22.59 20.30 -1.45
N ASN A 36 -23.90 20.60 -1.45
CA ASN A 36 -24.56 21.36 -2.51
C ASN A 36 -24.08 22.82 -2.60
N ARG A 37 -23.39 23.32 -1.56
CA ARG A 37 -22.79 24.66 -1.54
C ARG A 37 -21.28 24.65 -1.78
N GLN A 38 -20.69 23.47 -1.97
CA GLN A 38 -19.26 23.31 -2.26
C GLN A 38 -19.04 23.09 -3.75
N ARG A 39 -17.88 23.53 -4.26
CA ARG A 39 -17.41 23.16 -5.59
C ARG A 39 -16.71 21.80 -5.50
N PRO A 40 -17.28 20.71 -6.04
CA PRO A 40 -16.82 19.35 -5.76
C PRO A 40 -15.39 19.05 -6.23
N MET A 41 -14.90 19.76 -7.25
CA MET A 41 -13.56 19.59 -7.82
C MET A 41 -12.70 20.85 -7.71
N ALA A 42 -12.98 21.72 -6.74
CA ALA A 42 -12.16 22.91 -6.53
C ALA A 42 -10.70 22.52 -6.28
N ASN A 43 -9.79 23.11 -7.07
CA ASN A 43 -8.35 22.85 -7.02
C ASN A 43 -7.94 21.39 -7.23
N ALA A 44 -8.81 20.55 -7.82
CA ALA A 44 -8.53 19.13 -8.01
C ALA A 44 -7.24 18.91 -8.81
N TYR A 45 -7.03 19.64 -9.92
CA TYR A 45 -5.81 19.51 -10.73
C TYR A 45 -4.54 19.93 -9.99
N TYR A 46 -4.52 21.14 -9.42
CA TYR A 46 -3.39 21.65 -8.67
C TYR A 46 -3.04 20.73 -7.49
N ASN A 47 -4.05 20.36 -6.70
CA ASN A 47 -3.86 19.46 -5.57
C ASN A 47 -3.47 18.05 -6.02
N ALA A 48 -4.06 17.51 -7.10
CA ALA A 48 -3.72 16.18 -7.60
C ALA A 48 -2.25 16.08 -7.96
N VAL A 49 -1.69 17.05 -8.69
CA VAL A 49 -0.28 16.99 -9.10
C VAL A 49 0.64 17.11 -7.88
N PHE A 50 0.53 18.19 -7.10
CA PHE A 50 1.50 18.48 -6.04
C PHE A 50 1.34 17.56 -4.82
N ASN A 51 0.10 17.25 -4.41
CA ASN A 51 -0.14 16.36 -3.28
C ASN A 51 0.23 14.91 -3.62
N THR A 52 -0.03 14.46 -4.85
CA THR A 52 0.35 13.10 -5.26
C THR A 52 1.86 12.98 -5.33
N PHE A 53 2.57 13.93 -5.96
CA PHE A 53 4.03 13.91 -5.97
C PHE A 53 4.62 13.90 -4.56
N ARG A 54 4.15 14.78 -3.66
CA ARG A 54 4.59 14.83 -2.27
C ARG A 54 4.37 13.49 -1.54
N ARG A 55 3.23 12.83 -1.75
CA ARG A 55 2.92 11.53 -1.13
C ARG A 55 3.77 10.41 -1.71
N SER A 56 3.92 10.35 -3.04
CA SER A 56 4.70 9.32 -3.73
C SER A 56 6.19 9.42 -3.39
N LYS A 57 6.76 10.62 -3.30
CA LYS A 57 8.16 10.84 -2.91
C LYS A 57 8.47 10.21 -1.55
N ASN A 58 7.57 10.33 -0.58
CA ASN A 58 7.78 9.80 0.78
C ASN A 58 7.77 8.26 0.82
N GLN A 59 7.20 7.59 -0.18
CA GLN A 59 7.16 6.12 -0.27
C GLN A 59 8.17 5.56 -1.27
N PHE A 60 8.76 6.40 -2.10
CA PHE A 60 9.65 6.01 -3.19
C PHE A 60 10.79 5.10 -2.72
N LEU A 61 11.46 5.46 -1.62
CA LEU A 61 12.58 4.68 -1.09
C LEU A 61 12.19 3.35 -0.44
N TYR A 62 10.92 3.14 -0.12
CA TYR A 62 10.45 1.84 0.39
C TYR A 62 10.08 0.89 -0.74
N VAL A 63 9.65 1.42 -1.88
CA VAL A 63 9.12 0.62 -2.99
C VAL A 63 10.18 0.40 -4.07
N VAL A 64 10.91 1.44 -4.46
CA VAL A 64 11.81 1.38 -5.63
C VAL A 64 13.07 0.54 -5.38
N PRO A 65 13.81 0.70 -4.26
CA PRO A 65 15.01 -0.12 -4.03
C PRO A 65 14.78 -1.64 -4.09
N PRO A 66 13.77 -2.22 -3.40
CA PRO A 66 13.56 -3.67 -3.49
C PRO A 66 13.12 -4.11 -4.90
N LEU A 67 12.34 -3.30 -5.63
CA LEU A 67 11.95 -3.64 -7.00
C LEU A 67 13.13 -3.61 -7.97
N VAL A 68 14.03 -2.63 -7.84
CA VAL A 68 15.25 -2.56 -8.65
C VAL A 68 16.14 -3.76 -8.37
N ILE A 69 16.34 -4.11 -7.10
CA ILE A 69 17.13 -5.28 -6.71
C ILE A 69 16.53 -6.57 -7.29
N ALA A 70 15.21 -6.73 -7.21
CA ALA A 70 14.50 -7.90 -7.75
C ALA A 70 14.63 -7.99 -9.29
N TYR A 71 14.53 -6.86 -9.98
CA TYR A 71 14.69 -6.83 -11.44
C TYR A 71 16.11 -7.22 -11.86
N LEU A 72 17.12 -6.65 -11.20
CA LEU A 72 18.52 -6.94 -11.49
C LEU A 72 18.89 -8.39 -11.17
N SER A 73 18.37 -8.95 -10.08
CA SER A 73 18.62 -10.35 -9.73
C SER A 73 17.96 -11.31 -10.73
N MET A 74 16.77 -10.98 -11.22
CA MET A 74 16.08 -11.75 -12.24
C MET A 74 16.82 -11.72 -13.59
N ASP A 75 17.24 -10.54 -14.05
CA ASP A 75 18.04 -10.39 -15.29
C ASP A 75 19.36 -11.16 -15.20
N TRP A 76 20.06 -11.10 -14.06
CA TRP A 76 21.25 -11.91 -13.82
C TRP A 76 20.94 -13.41 -13.89
N ALA A 77 19.86 -13.86 -13.23
CA ALA A 77 19.48 -15.26 -13.18
C ALA A 77 19.12 -15.79 -14.57
N GLU A 78 18.40 -15.02 -15.38
CA GLU A 78 18.02 -15.38 -16.75
C GLU A 78 19.26 -15.52 -17.65
N ARG A 79 20.16 -14.53 -17.62
CA ARG A 79 21.42 -14.58 -18.38
C ARG A 79 22.29 -15.76 -17.97
N ARG A 80 22.39 -16.01 -16.66
CA ARG A 80 23.14 -17.15 -16.12
C ARG A 80 22.52 -18.47 -16.56
N ASN A 81 21.20 -18.60 -16.50
CA ASN A 81 20.48 -19.79 -16.94
C ASN A 81 20.65 -20.04 -18.44
N ALA A 82 20.54 -19.00 -19.27
CA ALA A 82 20.77 -19.08 -20.71
C ALA A 82 22.21 -19.51 -21.03
N TYR A 83 23.20 -18.96 -20.32
CA TYR A 83 24.60 -19.35 -20.48
C TYR A 83 24.84 -20.82 -20.11
N LEU A 84 24.32 -21.30 -18.98
CA LEU A 84 24.52 -22.69 -18.54
C LEU A 84 23.91 -23.71 -19.51
N ASN A 85 22.79 -23.37 -20.16
CA ASN A 85 22.16 -24.21 -21.17
C ASN A 85 22.76 -24.06 -22.58
N SER A 86 23.72 -23.16 -22.76
CA SER A 86 24.43 -22.98 -24.03
C SER A 86 25.55 -24.01 -24.23
N LYS A 87 26.00 -24.19 -25.48
CA LYS A 87 27.12 -25.08 -25.81
C LYS A 87 28.41 -24.75 -25.03
N PRO A 88 28.91 -23.49 -25.00
CA PRO A 88 30.11 -23.18 -24.22
C PRO A 88 29.91 -23.40 -22.72
N GLY A 89 28.74 -23.09 -22.18
CA GLY A 89 28.41 -23.36 -20.77
C GLY A 89 28.44 -24.85 -20.44
N ARG A 90 27.88 -25.71 -21.31
CA ARG A 90 27.90 -27.16 -21.14
C ARG A 90 29.32 -27.76 -21.24
N MET A 91 30.20 -27.16 -22.05
CA MET A 91 31.61 -27.57 -22.12
C MET A 91 32.38 -27.17 -20.86
N GLY A 92 32.16 -25.96 -20.34
CA GLY A 92 32.73 -25.51 -19.06
C GLY A 92 32.30 -26.39 -17.89
N ILE A 93 31.01 -26.71 -17.77
CA ILE A 93 30.48 -27.60 -16.71
C ILE A 93 31.13 -29.00 -16.77
N LYS A 94 31.32 -29.54 -17.98
CA LYS A 94 31.97 -30.84 -18.17
C LYS A 94 33.48 -30.80 -17.88
N ALA A 95 34.13 -29.67 -18.14
CA ALA A 95 35.57 -29.47 -17.88
C ALA A 95 35.85 -29.27 -16.37
N ASP A 96 34.93 -28.65 -15.64
CA ASP A 96 35.02 -28.46 -14.18
C ASP A 96 34.68 -29.73 -13.37
N GLY A 97 34.37 -30.85 -14.05
CA GLY A 97 34.23 -32.17 -13.44
C GLY A 97 33.00 -32.31 -12.53
N GLY A 98 31.81 -32.03 -13.07
CA GLY A 98 30.54 -32.32 -12.38
C GLY A 98 30.40 -33.76 -11.90
#